data_AF-F6TUR9-F1
#
_entry.id   AF-F6TUR9-F1
#
_cell.length_a   1.000
_cell.length_b   1.000
_cell.length_c   1.000
_cell.angle_alpha   90.00
_cell.angle_beta   90.00
_cell.angle_gamma   90.00
#
_symmetry.space_group_name_H-M   'P 1'
#
loop_
_entity.id
_entity.type
_entity.pdbx_description
1 polymer ?
#
loop_
_entity_poly.entity_id
_entity_poly.type
_entity_poly.pdbx_seq_one_letter_code
_entity_poly.pdbx_strand_id
1 'polypeptide(L)'
;LLNSYSDNSFFAAYDAIPYNGAGTRTALALQHVRDVILTRANGEWPAARNVVLTVTDGRSVSSIVPISEQLRANGVLTYALGVPPIIGNGMNTVNLLALAGSPSRRFLANNGNYGGLYEQFVNSLVQETCSPPLLPIE
;
A
#
# COMPACT_ATOMS: atom_id res chain seq x y z
N LEU A 1 0.96 12.82 -7.73
CA LEU A 1 2.35 12.32 -7.86
C LEU A 1 3.06 12.51 -6.51
N LEU A 2 4.25 11.94 -6.30
CA LEU A 2 4.96 12.08 -5.01
C LEU A 2 5.41 13.52 -4.76
N ASN A 3 5.65 14.29 -5.82
CA ASN A 3 5.96 15.72 -5.75
C ASN A 3 4.74 16.66 -5.79
N SER A 4 3.51 16.14 -5.67
CA SER A 4 2.30 16.96 -5.78
C SER A 4 1.88 17.63 -4.47
N TYR A 5 2.26 17.06 -3.33
CA TYR A 5 1.81 17.53 -2.01
C TYR A 5 2.95 17.46 -1.01
N SER A 6 3.25 18.58 -0.35
CA SER A 6 4.24 18.69 0.73
C SER A 6 3.68 19.35 1.98
N ASP A 7 2.37 19.60 2.01
CA ASP A 7 1.65 20.29 3.06
C ASP A 7 0.23 19.70 3.25
N ASN A 8 -0.58 20.37 4.05
CA ASN A 8 -1.94 19.93 4.37
C ASN A 8 -2.94 20.04 3.18
N SER A 9 -2.54 20.59 2.03
CA SER A 9 -3.39 20.60 0.83
C SER A 9 -3.73 19.19 0.33
N PHE A 10 -2.91 18.20 0.71
CA PHE A 10 -3.19 16.78 0.51
C PHE A 10 -4.59 16.38 1.00
N PHE A 11 -5.02 16.85 2.18
CA PHE A 11 -6.30 16.45 2.75
C PHE A 11 -7.49 16.93 1.92
N ALA A 12 -7.41 18.16 1.38
CA ALA A 12 -8.45 18.66 0.48
C ALA A 12 -8.51 17.87 -0.84
N ALA A 13 -7.36 17.45 -1.38
CA ALA A 13 -7.31 16.60 -2.57
C ALA A 13 -7.83 15.18 -2.29
N TYR A 14 -7.54 14.64 -1.10
CA TYR A 14 -8.04 13.34 -0.63
C TYR A 14 -9.57 13.34 -0.50
N ASP A 15 -10.13 14.37 0.13
CA ASP A 15 -11.59 14.50 0.31
C ASP A 15 -12.34 14.67 -1.02
N ALA A 16 -11.64 15.13 -2.06
CA ALA A 16 -12.20 15.34 -3.40
C ALA A 16 -12.14 14.08 -4.30
N ILE A 17 -11.58 12.95 -3.85
CA ILE A 17 -11.46 11.74 -4.68
C ILE A 17 -12.86 11.13 -4.93
N PRO A 18 -13.34 11.05 -6.18
CA PRO A 18 -14.65 10.49 -6.46
C PRO A 18 -14.65 8.96 -6.35
N TYR A 19 -15.68 8.40 -5.73
CA TYR A 19 -15.95 6.97 -5.83
C TYR A 19 -16.46 6.64 -7.23
N ASN A 20 -15.68 5.87 -7.99
CA ASN A 20 -15.99 5.58 -9.40
C ASN A 20 -16.89 4.35 -9.61
N GLY A 21 -17.25 3.61 -8.55
CA GLY A 21 -18.09 2.40 -8.63
C GLY A 21 -17.51 1.27 -9.48
N ALA A 22 -16.25 1.36 -9.90
CA ALA A 22 -15.61 0.35 -10.73
C ALA A 22 -15.11 -0.82 -9.87
N GLY A 23 -15.01 -2.01 -10.46
CA GLY A 23 -14.51 -3.20 -9.77
C GLY A 23 -13.04 -3.10 -9.33
N THR A 24 -12.61 -4.07 -8.52
CA THR A 24 -11.29 -4.06 -7.86
C THR A 24 -10.16 -4.53 -8.80
N ARG A 25 -9.48 -3.58 -9.45
CA ARG A 25 -8.34 -3.84 -10.38
C ARG A 25 -6.97 -3.65 -9.70
N THR A 26 -6.73 -4.36 -8.60
CA THR A 26 -5.53 -4.14 -7.75
C THR A 26 -4.21 -4.34 -8.50
N ALA A 27 -4.10 -5.35 -9.36
CA ALA A 27 -2.83 -5.59 -10.08
C ALA A 27 -2.48 -4.42 -11.02
N LEU A 28 -3.47 -3.86 -11.73
CA LEU A 28 -3.29 -2.69 -12.59
C LEU A 28 -2.92 -1.45 -11.78
N ALA A 29 -3.51 -1.28 -10.60
CA ALA A 29 -3.15 -0.19 -9.69
C ALA A 29 -1.68 -0.31 -9.23
N LEU A 30 -1.21 -1.51 -8.87
CA LEU A 30 0.18 -1.74 -8.49
C LEU A 30 1.15 -1.55 -9.66
N GLN A 31 0.75 -1.92 -10.89
CA GLN A 31 1.53 -1.62 -12.10
C GLN A 31 1.65 -0.11 -12.30
N HIS A 32 0.56 0.64 -12.14
CA HIS A 32 0.59 2.10 -12.22
C HIS A 32 1.49 2.73 -11.15
N VAL A 33 1.50 2.18 -9.93
CA VAL A 33 2.42 2.62 -8.87
C VAL A 33 3.87 2.42 -9.31
N ARG A 34 4.22 1.24 -9.84
CA ARG A 34 5.57 0.93 -10.31
C ARG A 34 6.00 1.82 -11.48
N ASP A 35 5.15 1.94 -12.49
CA ASP A 35 5.53 2.51 -13.79
C ASP A 35 5.38 4.03 -13.86
N VAL A 36 4.56 4.62 -12.98
CA VAL A 36 4.25 6.04 -12.99
C VAL A 36 4.63 6.69 -11.67
N ILE A 37 4.08 6.23 -10.54
CA ILE A 37 4.22 6.95 -9.26
C ILE A 37 5.66 6.89 -8.73
N LEU A 38 6.28 5.70 -8.72
CA LEU A 38 7.62 5.47 -8.21
C LEU A 38 8.70 5.74 -9.28
N THR A 39 8.62 6.91 -9.90
CA THR A 39 9.60 7.36 -10.90
C THR A 39 10.19 8.70 -10.48
N ARG A 40 11.48 8.93 -10.79
CA ARG A 40 12.17 10.20 -10.47
C ARG A 40 11.45 11.43 -11.00
N ALA A 41 10.89 11.33 -12.21
CA ALA A 41 10.13 12.41 -12.84
C ALA A 41 8.90 12.81 -12.02
N ASN A 42 8.35 11.89 -11.23
CA ASN A 42 7.15 12.06 -10.43
C ASN A 42 7.43 12.21 -8.93
N GLY A 43 8.68 12.51 -8.56
CA GLY A 43 9.08 12.85 -7.18
C GLY A 43 9.62 11.69 -6.35
N GLU A 44 9.90 10.53 -6.96
CA GLU A 44 10.61 9.45 -6.27
C GLU A 44 12.03 9.90 -5.90
N TRP A 45 12.42 9.63 -4.65
CA TRP A 45 13.73 9.98 -4.12
C TRP A 45 14.52 8.71 -3.79
N PRO A 46 15.56 8.36 -4.58
CA PRO A 46 16.27 7.09 -4.44
C PRO A 46 16.92 6.84 -3.08
N ALA A 47 17.21 7.90 -2.31
CA ALA A 47 17.78 7.76 -0.97
C ALA A 47 16.71 7.52 0.11
N ALA A 48 15.43 7.68 -0.20
CA ALA A 48 14.32 7.34 0.67
C ALA A 48 13.82 5.93 0.37
N ARG A 49 13.27 5.27 1.40
CA ARG A 49 12.61 3.98 1.22
C ARG A 49 11.20 4.20 0.70
N ASN A 50 10.91 3.65 -0.48
CA ASN A 50 9.56 3.68 -1.04
C ASN A 50 8.62 2.76 -0.26
N VAL A 51 7.44 3.27 0.10
CA VAL A 51 6.42 2.55 0.87
C VAL A 51 5.11 2.57 0.12
N VAL A 52 4.46 1.40 0.00
CA VAL A 52 3.15 1.27 -0.65
C VAL A 52 2.18 0.60 0.32
N LEU A 53 1.16 1.32 0.75
CA LEU A 53 0.04 0.78 1.53
C LEU A 53 -1.17 0.52 0.62
N THR A 54 -1.54 -0.75 0.46
CA THR A 54 -2.77 -1.12 -0.25
C THR A 54 -3.92 -1.25 0.73
N VAL A 55 -4.99 -0.48 0.56
CA VAL A 55 -6.25 -0.60 1.31
C VAL A 55 -7.30 -1.20 0.39
N THR A 56 -7.91 -2.33 0.77
CA THR A 56 -8.86 -3.04 -0.10
C THR A 56 -9.88 -3.83 0.70
N ASP A 57 -11.11 -3.90 0.20
CA ASP A 57 -12.25 -4.63 0.79
C ASP A 57 -12.56 -5.95 0.07
N GLY A 58 -12.10 -6.11 -1.18
CA GLY A 58 -12.54 -7.19 -2.06
C GLY A 58 -11.45 -7.80 -2.94
N ARG A 59 -11.80 -8.91 -3.61
CA ARG A 59 -10.93 -9.71 -4.49
C ARG A 59 -10.53 -8.94 -5.75
N SER A 60 -9.22 -8.92 -6.05
CA SER A 60 -8.72 -8.41 -7.34
C SER A 60 -9.21 -9.31 -8.49
N VAL A 61 -9.65 -8.69 -9.59
CA VAL A 61 -10.07 -9.41 -10.81
C VAL A 61 -8.94 -10.15 -11.53
N SER A 62 -7.69 -9.83 -11.20
CA SER A 62 -6.47 -10.43 -11.77
C SER A 62 -5.48 -10.81 -10.68
N SER A 63 -4.54 -11.71 -11.00
CA SER A 63 -3.47 -12.11 -10.08
C SER A 63 -2.61 -10.92 -9.67
N ILE A 64 -2.42 -10.75 -8.36
CA ILE A 64 -1.63 -9.68 -7.74
C ILE A 64 -0.20 -10.11 -7.41
N VAL A 65 0.08 -11.42 -7.40
CA VAL A 65 1.35 -11.99 -6.94
C VAL A 65 2.54 -11.43 -7.74
N PRO A 66 2.56 -11.47 -9.08
CA PRO A 66 3.76 -11.12 -9.84
C PRO A 66 4.17 -9.66 -9.65
N ILE A 67 3.21 -8.73 -9.69
CA ILE A 67 3.51 -7.31 -9.52
C ILE A 67 3.89 -6.96 -8.08
N SER A 68 3.30 -7.63 -7.10
CA SER A 68 3.65 -7.42 -5.68
C SER A 68 5.07 -7.91 -5.39
N GLU A 69 5.47 -9.04 -5.97
CA GLU A 69 6.85 -9.56 -5.88
C GLU A 69 7.84 -8.63 -6.57
N GLN A 70 7.50 -8.10 -7.76
CA GLN A 70 8.34 -7.13 -8.47
C GLN A 70 8.55 -5.84 -7.67
N LEU A 71 7.50 -5.29 -7.06
CA LEU A 71 7.64 -4.11 -6.19
C LEU A 71 8.64 -4.37 -5.05
N ARG A 72 8.50 -5.51 -4.36
CA ARG A 72 9.43 -5.89 -3.27
C ARG A 72 10.84 -6.15 -3.76
N ALA A 73 11.01 -6.77 -4.93
CA ALA A 73 12.31 -6.97 -5.55
C ALA A 73 13.00 -5.64 -5.88
N ASN A 74 12.22 -4.59 -6.17
CA ASN A 74 12.70 -3.22 -6.36
C ASN A 74 12.91 -2.44 -5.05
N GLY A 75 12.93 -3.12 -3.90
CA GLY A 75 13.16 -2.50 -2.58
C GLY A 75 11.96 -1.77 -1.99
N VAL A 76 10.78 -1.84 -2.63
CA VAL A 76 9.56 -1.18 -2.13
C VAL A 76 9.03 -1.95 -0.92
N LEU A 77 8.78 -1.21 0.16
CA LEU A 77 8.17 -1.73 1.37
C LEU A 77 6.64 -1.77 1.21
N THR A 78 6.08 -2.96 1.00
CA THR A 78 4.66 -3.15 0.72
C THR A 78 3.87 -3.53 1.97
N TYR A 79 2.76 -2.83 2.22
CA TYR A 79 1.78 -3.07 3.27
C TYR A 79 0.40 -3.35 2.70
N ALA A 80 -0.44 -4.07 3.45
CA ALA A 80 -1.80 -4.36 3.06
C ALA A 80 -2.77 -4.25 4.24
N LEU A 81 -3.83 -3.45 4.07
CA LEU A 81 -4.96 -3.32 4.97
C LEU A 81 -6.22 -3.89 4.31
N GLY A 82 -6.73 -4.98 4.86
CA GLY A 82 -8.03 -5.52 4.47
C GLY A 82 -9.18 -4.88 5.24
N VAL A 83 -10.22 -4.47 4.53
CA VAL A 83 -11.45 -3.91 5.11
C VAL A 83 -12.63 -4.84 4.81
N PRO A 84 -12.89 -5.87 5.63
CA PRO A 84 -13.95 -6.83 5.36
C PRO A 84 -15.33 -6.15 5.32
N PRO A 85 -16.23 -6.55 4.39
CA PRO A 85 -17.61 -6.09 4.41
C PRO A 85 -18.34 -6.57 5.67
N ILE A 86 -19.25 -5.73 6.18
CA ILE A 86 -20.03 -5.99 7.40
C ILE A 86 -21.08 -7.10 7.19
N ILE A 87 -21.59 -7.24 5.96
CA ILE A 87 -22.61 -8.23 5.58
C ILE A 87 -22.10 -9.03 4.37
N GLY A 88 -22.06 -10.36 4.49
CA GLY A 88 -21.63 -11.28 3.43
C GLY A 88 -20.58 -12.31 3.87
N ASN A 89 -20.10 -13.12 2.92
CA ASN A 89 -19.11 -14.18 3.13
C ASN A 89 -17.68 -13.64 3.40
N GLY A 90 -17.51 -12.80 4.42
CA GLY A 90 -16.22 -12.24 4.84
C GLY A 90 -15.39 -11.59 3.73
N MET A 91 -14.17 -11.17 4.06
CA MET A 91 -13.19 -10.92 3.00
C MET A 91 -12.76 -12.28 2.48
N ASN A 92 -13.24 -12.68 1.31
CA ASN A 92 -12.86 -13.94 0.70
C ASN A 92 -11.44 -13.81 0.14
N THR A 93 -10.49 -13.81 1.09
CA THR A 93 -9.05 -13.58 1.04
C THR A 93 -8.55 -13.07 -0.30
N VAL A 94 -8.60 -11.74 -0.48
CA VAL A 94 -7.46 -11.09 -1.13
C VAL A 94 -6.22 -11.68 -0.49
N ASN A 95 -5.25 -12.12 -1.29
CA ASN A 95 -3.98 -12.56 -0.75
C ASN A 95 -3.23 -11.31 -0.25
N LEU A 96 -3.71 -10.70 0.84
CA LEU A 96 -3.10 -9.55 1.51
C LEU A 96 -1.67 -9.89 1.90
N LEU A 97 -1.39 -11.18 2.16
CA LEU A 97 -0.03 -11.66 2.36
C LEU A 97 0.80 -11.54 1.07
N ALA A 98 0.25 -11.85 -0.11
CA ALA A 98 0.94 -11.57 -1.37
C ALA A 98 1.14 -10.08 -1.63
N LEU A 99 0.20 -9.22 -1.21
CA LEU A 99 0.38 -7.75 -1.28
C LEU A 99 1.50 -7.29 -0.33
N ALA A 100 1.46 -7.71 0.94
CA ALA A 100 2.36 -7.25 1.99
C ALA A 100 3.75 -7.93 1.96
N GLY A 101 3.83 -9.15 1.47
CA GLY A 101 5.02 -10.01 1.48
C GLY A 101 5.47 -10.48 2.86
N SER A 102 4.79 -10.09 3.94
CA SER A 102 5.05 -10.54 5.31
C SER A 102 3.76 -10.49 6.14
N PRO A 103 3.55 -11.44 7.09
CA PRO A 103 2.47 -11.35 8.06
C PRO A 103 2.52 -10.07 8.92
N SER A 104 3.72 -9.54 9.21
CA SER A 104 3.90 -8.33 10.03
C SER A 104 3.40 -7.04 9.37
N ARG A 105 3.24 -7.05 8.04
CA ARG A 105 2.82 -5.90 7.23
C ARG A 105 1.39 -6.03 6.70
N ARG A 106 0.65 -6.99 7.26
CA ARG A 106 -0.74 -7.27 6.92
C ARG A 106 -1.64 -6.90 8.09
N PHE A 107 -2.59 -6.02 7.85
CA PHE A 107 -3.57 -5.56 8.82
C PHE A 107 -4.99 -5.86 8.34
N LEU A 108 -5.91 -5.97 9.30
CA LEU A 108 -7.33 -6.20 9.06
C LEU A 108 -8.15 -5.26 9.92
N ALA A 109 -9.03 -4.48 9.30
CA ALA A 109 -10.06 -3.73 10.01
C ALA A 109 -11.11 -4.68 10.57
N ASN A 110 -11.73 -4.31 11.69
CA ASN A 110 -12.68 -5.16 12.40
C ASN A 110 -14.09 -4.59 12.29
N ASN A 111 -14.93 -5.13 11.40
CA ASN A 111 -16.37 -4.81 11.31
C ASN A 111 -16.69 -3.30 11.35
N GLY A 112 -15.97 -2.50 10.56
CA GLY A 112 -16.12 -1.03 10.53
C GLY A 112 -15.34 -0.28 11.61
N ASN A 113 -14.63 -0.98 12.49
CA ASN A 113 -13.70 -0.40 13.45
C ASN A 113 -12.27 -0.42 12.89
N TYR A 114 -11.70 0.78 12.79
CA TYR A 114 -10.33 1.03 12.34
C TYR A 114 -9.37 1.37 13.50
N GLY A 115 -9.85 1.33 14.75
CA GLY A 115 -9.05 1.60 15.94
C GLY A 115 -7.88 0.64 16.07
N GLY A 116 -6.72 1.14 16.49
CA GLY A 116 -5.49 0.35 16.60
C GLY A 116 -4.72 0.20 15.29
N LEU A 117 -5.35 0.42 14.13
CA LEU A 117 -4.68 0.28 12.83
C LEU A 117 -3.60 1.34 12.63
N TYR A 118 -3.85 2.55 13.11
CA TYR A 118 -2.87 3.63 13.07
C TYR A 118 -1.61 3.23 13.85
N GLU A 119 -1.76 2.81 15.11
CA GLU A 119 -0.64 2.42 15.96
C GLU A 119 0.09 1.19 15.39
N GLN A 120 -0.64 0.18 14.93
CA GLN A 120 -0.04 -1.03 14.32
C GLN A 120 0.77 -0.69 13.07
N PHE A 121 0.21 0.13 12.17
CA PHE A 121 0.87 0.55 10.95
C PHE A 121 2.11 1.40 11.25
N VAL A 122 1.96 2.46 12.07
CA VAL A 122 3.06 3.36 12.41
C VAL A 122 4.19 2.61 13.12
N ASN A 123 3.87 1.75 14.08
CA ASN A 123 4.89 0.97 14.79
C ASN A 123 5.64 0.05 13.83
N SER A 124 4.94 -0.65 12.93
CA SER A 124 5.59 -1.50 11.94
C SER A 124 6.45 -0.68 10.97
N LEU A 125 5.95 0.47 10.51
CA LEU A 125 6.66 1.35 9.59
C LEU A 125 7.96 1.83 10.22
N VAL A 126 7.90 2.41 11.43
CA VAL A 126 9.05 2.91 12.18
C VAL A 126 10.10 1.81 12.36
N GLN A 127 9.70 0.60 12.77
CA GLN A 127 10.63 -0.51 12.95
C GLN A 127 11.36 -0.88 11.65
N GLU A 128 10.65 -0.89 10.52
CA GLU A 128 11.23 -1.28 9.24
C GLU A 128 11.99 -0.13 8.54
N THR A 129 11.64 1.13 8.76
CA THR A 129 12.30 2.29 8.11
C THR A 129 13.41 2.92 8.93
N CYS A 130 13.40 2.80 10.26
CA CYS A 130 14.43 3.39 11.12
C CYS A 130 15.68 2.51 11.29
N SER A 131 15.71 1.33 10.66
CA SER A 131 16.96 0.60 10.45
C SER A 131 17.78 1.33 9.37
N PRO A 132 19.09 1.59 9.58
CA PRO A 132 19.90 2.26 8.58
C PRO A 132 19.77 1.55 7.23
N PRO A 133 19.60 2.29 6.11
CA PRO A 133 19.70 1.66 4.80
C PRO A 133 21.06 0.96 4.73
N LEU A 134 21.06 -0.33 4.39
CA LEU A 134 22.28 -1.03 4.04
C LEU A 134 22.77 -0.40 2.73
N LEU A 135 23.53 0.69 2.84
CA LEU A 135 24.28 1.21 1.72
C LEU A 135 25.25 0.10 1.29
N PRO A 136 25.37 -0.18 -0.01
CA PRO A 136 26.47 -0.99 -0.50
C PRO A 136 27.77 -0.37 0.01
N ILE A 137 28.61 -1.20 0.65
CA ILE A 137 30.00 -0.84 0.93
C ILE A 137 30.68 -0.84 -0.44
N GLU A 138 30.92 0.34 -1.03
CA GLU A 138 31.87 0.49 -2.14
C GLU A 138 33.30 0.54 -1.61
#